data_AF-A0A3C1YCW4-F1
#
_entry.id   AF-A0A3C1YCW4-F1
#
_cell.length_a   1.000
_cell.length_b   1.000
_cell.length_c   1.000
_cell.angle_alpha   90.00
_cell.angle_beta   90.00
_cell.angle_gamma   90.00
#
_symmetry.space_group_name_H-M   'P 1'
#
loop_
_entity.id
_entity.type
_entity.pdbx_description
1 polymer ?
#
loop_
_entity_poly.entity_id
_entity_poly.type
_entity_poly.pdbx_seq_one_letter_code
_entity_poly.pdbx_strand_id
1 'polypeptide(L)'
;SLCIEKRGVLTNQVYLTTDRVELTFEMPLGEIVFDFYDKLKSISRGYASFDYFPLEYRQSNLAKLDILLNGDQVDALSALIHRDNAYTLGKKICMKLKELIPRQQFDIAIQSAIGSKIISRETVKAVRKDVTARCYG
;
A
#
# COMPACT_ATOMS: atom_id res chain seq x y z
N SER A 1 -8.18 -8.58 15.48
CA SER A 1 -8.35 -7.32 14.73
C SER A 1 -7.72 -7.38 13.34
N LEU A 2 -6.45 -7.80 13.19
CA LEU A 2 -5.72 -7.82 11.91
C LEU A 2 -6.48 -8.47 10.74
N CYS A 3 -7.04 -9.68 10.94
CA CYS A 3 -7.78 -10.38 9.87
C CYS A 3 -9.02 -9.60 9.42
N ILE A 4 -9.70 -8.92 10.34
CA ILE A 4 -10.91 -8.12 10.04
C ILE A 4 -10.54 -6.89 9.22
N GLU A 5 -9.44 -6.20 9.55
CA GLU A 5 -8.94 -5.06 8.76
C GLU A 5 -8.59 -5.47 7.32
N LYS A 6 -8.12 -6.70 7.14
CA LYS A 6 -7.83 -7.29 5.82
C LYS A 6 -9.05 -7.88 5.12
N ARG A 7 -10.26 -7.52 5.56
CA ARG A 7 -11.55 -8.00 5.02
C ARG A 7 -11.74 -9.51 5.18
N GLY A 8 -11.17 -10.07 6.23
CA GLY A 8 -11.34 -11.46 6.60
C GLY A 8 -12.66 -11.70 7.34
N VAL A 9 -13.37 -12.73 6.91
CA VAL A 9 -14.57 -13.23 7.59
C VAL A 9 -14.16 -14.40 8.47
N LEU A 10 -14.53 -14.35 9.76
CA LEU A 10 -14.29 -15.46 10.68
C LEU A 10 -15.27 -16.59 10.36
N THR A 11 -14.76 -17.74 9.94
CA THR A 11 -15.57 -18.92 9.63
C THR A 11 -15.67 -19.84 10.84
N ASN A 12 -14.55 -20.04 11.55
CA ASN A 12 -14.52 -20.95 12.69
C ASN A 12 -13.49 -20.50 13.73
N GLN A 13 -13.77 -20.83 14.99
CA GLN A 13 -12.88 -20.61 16.11
C GLN A 13 -12.93 -21.83 17.03
N VAL A 14 -11.81 -22.52 17.14
CA VAL A 14 -11.69 -23.76 17.93
C VAL A 14 -10.65 -23.56 19.02
N TYR A 15 -11.05 -23.85 20.25
CA TYR A 15 -10.16 -23.86 21.41
C TYR A 15 -9.61 -25.27 21.57
N LEU A 16 -8.34 -25.48 21.18
CA LEU A 16 -7.67 -26.78 21.28
C LEU A 16 -7.23 -27.06 22.72
N THR A 17 -6.82 -26.02 23.45
CA THR A 17 -6.36 -26.07 24.84
C THR A 17 -6.58 -24.69 25.47
N THR A 18 -6.43 -24.55 26.79
CA THR A 18 -6.52 -23.26 27.49
C THR A 18 -5.62 -22.18 26.89
N ASP A 19 -4.46 -22.56 26.35
CA ASP A 19 -3.45 -21.64 25.82
C ASP A 19 -3.38 -21.60 24.27
N ARG A 20 -4.19 -22.41 23.56
CA ARG A 20 -4.11 -22.54 22.09
C ARG A 20 -5.47 -22.39 21.45
N VAL A 21 -5.54 -21.47 20.50
CA VAL A 21 -6.74 -21.17 19.71
C VAL A 21 -6.41 -21.31 18.24
N GLU A 22 -7.22 -22.09 17.53
CA GLU A 22 -7.22 -22.19 16.09
C GLU A 22 -8.32 -21.28 15.54
N LEU A 23 -7.95 -20.45 14.56
CA LEU A 23 -8.85 -19.49 13.93
C LEU A 23 -8.85 -19.72 12.42
N THR A 24 -10.04 -19.96 11.87
CA THR A 24 -10.24 -20.13 10.43
C THR A 24 -10.88 -18.87 9.86
N PHE A 25 -10.18 -18.22 8.94
CA PHE A 25 -10.65 -17.02 8.25
C PHE A 25 -10.70 -17.23 6.74
N GLU A 26 -11.74 -16.70 6.13
CA GLU A 26 -11.81 -16.50 4.69
C GLU A 26 -11.37 -15.08 4.36
N MET A 27 -10.27 -14.94 3.60
CA MET A 27 -9.75 -13.63 3.21
C MET A 27 -9.29 -13.60 1.75
N PRO A 28 -9.31 -12.43 1.09
CA PRO A 28 -8.73 -12.29 -0.24
C PRO A 28 -7.22 -12.50 -0.24
N LEU A 29 -6.72 -13.38 -1.11
CA LEU A 29 -5.29 -13.71 -1.20
C LEU A 29 -4.40 -12.46 -1.41
N GLY A 30 -4.86 -11.49 -2.21
CA GLY A 30 -4.11 -10.25 -2.47
C GLY A 30 -3.79 -9.44 -1.21
N GLU A 31 -4.58 -9.58 -0.14
CA GLU A 31 -4.32 -8.89 1.13
C GLU A 31 -3.29 -9.61 2.00
N ILE A 32 -3.13 -10.93 1.81
CA ILE A 32 -2.18 -11.78 2.56
C ILE A 32 -0.75 -11.55 2.07
N VAL A 33 -0.56 -11.39 0.76
CA VAL A 33 0.77 -11.20 0.16
C VAL A 33 1.44 -9.92 0.64
N PHE A 34 0.67 -8.87 0.96
CA PHE A 34 1.19 -7.58 1.40
C PHE A 34 1.10 -7.38 2.92
N ASP A 35 2.26 -7.41 3.58
CA ASP A 35 2.46 -6.94 4.97
C ASP A 35 1.67 -7.73 6.03
N PHE A 36 1.09 -8.89 5.67
CA PHE A 36 0.33 -9.71 6.62
C PHE A 36 1.24 -10.54 7.53
N TYR A 37 2.24 -11.22 6.96
CA TYR A 37 3.16 -12.07 7.70
C TYR A 37 3.89 -11.31 8.81
N ASP A 38 4.46 -10.15 8.47
CA ASP A 38 5.20 -9.30 9.41
C ASP A 38 4.31 -8.81 10.55
N LYS A 39 3.09 -8.36 10.24
CA LYS A 39 2.12 -7.93 11.25
C LYS A 39 1.66 -9.07 12.14
N LEU A 40 1.38 -10.24 11.57
CA LEU A 40 0.94 -11.41 12.33
C LEU A 40 2.02 -11.85 13.31
N LYS A 41 3.27 -11.92 12.87
CA LYS A 41 4.41 -12.25 13.74
C LYS A 41 4.66 -11.19 14.80
N SER A 42 4.53 -9.90 14.47
CA SER A 42 4.66 -8.80 15.42
C SER A 42 3.60 -8.85 16.54
N ILE A 43 2.31 -8.96 16.17
CA ILE A 43 1.20 -9.00 17.14
C ILE A 43 1.28 -10.24 18.03
N SER A 44 1.63 -11.38 17.43
CA SER A 44 1.72 -12.65 18.15
C SER A 44 3.04 -12.84 18.89
N ARG A 45 3.98 -11.88 18.83
CA ARG A 45 5.37 -12.04 19.32
C ARG A 45 6.05 -13.32 18.79
N GLY A 46 5.71 -13.73 17.57
CA GLY A 46 6.27 -14.89 16.89
C GLY A 46 5.50 -16.20 17.05
N TYR A 47 4.56 -16.28 18.01
CA TYR A 47 3.86 -17.52 18.37
C TYR A 47 2.80 -17.97 17.36
N ALA A 48 2.25 -17.06 16.54
CA ALA A 48 1.24 -17.43 15.56
C ALA A 48 1.89 -18.00 14.30
N SER A 49 1.38 -19.14 13.84
CA SER A 49 1.58 -19.69 12.50
C SER A 49 0.29 -19.53 11.71
N PHE A 50 0.40 -19.50 10.39
CA PHE A 50 -0.78 -19.55 9.53
C PHE A 50 -0.45 -20.37 8.28
N ASP A 51 -1.47 -21.05 7.80
CA ASP A 51 -1.48 -21.75 6.52
C ASP A 51 -2.68 -21.26 5.72
N TYR A 52 -2.58 -21.29 4.40
CA TYR A 52 -3.67 -20.87 3.52
C TYR A 52 -3.81 -21.84 2.35
N PHE A 53 -5.04 -22.01 1.91
CA PHE A 53 -5.39 -22.77 0.72
C PHE A 53 -6.34 -21.92 -0.14
N PRO A 54 -6.13 -21.87 -1.47
CA PRO A 54 -7.08 -21.22 -2.36
C PRO A 54 -8.44 -21.93 -2.28
N LEU A 55 -9.49 -21.18 -1.97
CA LEU A 55 -10.85 -21.73 -1.87
C LEU A 55 -11.61 -21.53 -3.20
N GLU A 56 -11.91 -20.28 -3.53
CA GLU A 56 -12.68 -19.92 -4.73
C GLU A 56 -12.40 -18.48 -5.16
N TYR A 57 -12.80 -18.15 -6.40
CA TYR A 57 -12.81 -16.78 -6.89
C TYR A 57 -14.14 -16.11 -6.57
N ARG A 58 -14.10 -14.96 -5.89
CA ARG A 58 -15.28 -14.14 -5.57
C ARG A 58 -15.23 -12.80 -6.26
N GLN A 59 -16.40 -12.29 -6.64
CA GLN A 59 -16.52 -10.94 -7.16
C GLN A 59 -16.17 -9.92 -6.07
N SER A 60 -15.37 -8.92 -6.43
CA SER A 60 -14.85 -7.90 -5.51
C SER A 60 -14.73 -6.56 -6.25
N ASN A 61 -14.88 -5.45 -5.52
CA ASN A 61 -14.77 -4.11 -6.09
C ASN A 61 -13.31 -3.67 -6.17
N LEU A 62 -12.65 -4.07 -7.26
CA LEU A 62 -11.24 -3.77 -7.51
C LEU A 62 -11.08 -2.52 -8.36
N ALA A 63 -10.03 -1.75 -8.07
CA ALA A 63 -9.59 -0.60 -8.82
C ALA A 63 -8.11 -0.78 -9.20
N LYS A 64 -7.76 -0.40 -10.43
CA LYS A 64 -6.36 -0.29 -10.85
C LYS A 64 -5.81 1.04 -10.33
N LEU A 65 -4.78 0.96 -9.50
CA LEU A 65 -4.00 2.09 -9.03
C LEU A 65 -2.78 2.25 -9.93
N ASP A 66 -2.74 3.36 -10.65
CA ASP A 66 -1.63 3.73 -11.52
C ASP A 66 -0.80 4.81 -10.84
N ILE A 67 0.53 4.75 -10.99
CA ILE A 67 1.45 5.77 -10.49
C ILE A 67 2.00 6.54 -11.69
N LEU A 68 1.96 7.87 -11.61
CA LEU A 68 2.47 8.76 -12.64
C LEU A 68 3.61 9.60 -12.08
N LEU A 69 4.70 9.72 -12.84
CA LEU A 69 5.83 10.60 -12.57
C LEU A 69 5.89 11.64 -13.69
N ASN A 70 5.73 12.91 -13.35
CA ASN A 70 5.69 14.03 -14.32
C ASN A 70 4.65 13.87 -15.44
N GLY A 71 3.58 13.11 -15.18
CA GLY A 71 2.54 12.80 -16.16
C GLY A 71 2.75 11.49 -16.92
N ASP A 72 3.94 10.90 -16.83
CA ASP A 72 4.25 9.61 -17.45
C ASP A 72 3.88 8.47 -16.50
N GLN A 73 3.14 7.48 -17.01
CA GLN A 73 2.74 6.32 -16.23
C GLN A 73 3.93 5.38 -16.01
N VAL A 74 4.08 4.91 -14.76
CA VAL A 74 5.07 3.92 -14.37
C VAL A 74 4.37 2.59 -14.13
N ASP A 75 4.35 1.74 -15.15
CA ASP A 75 3.66 0.45 -15.12
C ASP A 75 4.19 -0.47 -14.02
N ALA A 76 5.50 -0.41 -13.73
CA ALA A 76 6.16 -1.22 -12.70
C ALA A 76 5.62 -1.00 -11.29
N LEU A 77 4.95 0.13 -11.03
CA LEU A 77 4.38 0.48 -9.73
C LEU A 77 2.85 0.41 -9.70
N SER A 78 2.24 -0.01 -10.80
CA SER A 78 0.79 -0.12 -10.90
C SER A 78 0.29 -1.37 -10.19
N ALA A 79 -0.81 -1.26 -9.43
CA ALA A 79 -1.33 -2.34 -8.59
C ALA A 79 -2.85 -2.46 -8.66
N LEU A 80 -3.36 -3.69 -8.58
CA LEU A 80 -4.79 -3.99 -8.47
C LEU A 80 -5.17 -4.13 -6.99
N ILE A 81 -6.02 -3.23 -6.52
CA ILE A 81 -6.37 -3.13 -5.09
C ILE A 81 -7.86 -2.88 -4.90
N HIS A 82 -8.37 -3.06 -3.68
CA HIS A 82 -9.76 -2.73 -3.38
C HIS A 82 -9.99 -1.21 -3.43
N ARG A 83 -11.14 -0.79 -3.96
CA ARG A 83 -11.45 0.63 -4.17
C ARG A 83 -11.35 1.48 -2.90
N ASP A 84 -11.80 0.95 -1.76
CA ASP A 84 -11.80 1.66 -0.48
C ASP A 84 -10.37 1.92 0.04
N ASN A 85 -9.45 1.01 -0.24
CA ASN A 85 -8.05 1.11 0.19
C ASN A 85 -7.19 1.93 -0.78
N ALA A 86 -7.73 2.26 -1.96
CA ALA A 86 -6.93 2.83 -3.04
C ALA A 86 -6.36 4.21 -2.71
N TYR A 87 -7.13 5.05 -2.02
CA TYR A 87 -6.66 6.36 -1.59
C TYR A 87 -5.51 6.27 -0.59
N THR A 88 -5.67 5.44 0.46
CA THR A 88 -4.69 5.28 1.53
C THR A 88 -3.38 4.71 1.00
N LEU A 89 -3.47 3.68 0.14
CA LEU A 89 -2.28 3.06 -0.44
C LEU A 89 -1.59 4.00 -1.44
N GLY A 90 -2.35 4.64 -2.34
CA GLY A 90 -1.82 5.62 -3.29
C GLY A 90 -1.06 6.75 -2.60
N LYS A 91 -1.64 7.30 -1.52
CA LYS A 91 -0.97 8.32 -0.70
C LYS A 91 0.32 7.79 -0.05
N LYS A 92 0.30 6.57 0.50
CA LYS A 92 1.48 5.94 1.12
C LYS A 92 2.61 5.73 0.10
N ILE A 93 2.27 5.30 -1.11
CA ILE A 93 3.23 5.13 -2.22
C ILE A 93 3.80 6.50 -2.63
N CYS A 94 2.97 7.52 -2.84
CA CYS A 94 3.44 8.86 -3.20
C CYS A 94 4.38 9.44 -2.13
N MET A 95 4.05 9.31 -0.84
CA MET A 95 4.92 9.77 0.25
C MET A 95 6.26 9.02 0.27
N LYS A 96 6.23 7.69 0.15
CA LYS A 96 7.46 6.89 0.14
C LYS A 96 8.34 7.20 -1.07
N LEU A 97 7.76 7.44 -2.25
CA LEU A 97 8.50 7.86 -3.44
C LEU A 97 9.11 9.25 -3.27
N LYS A 98 8.42 10.18 -2.62
CA LYS A 98 8.96 11.52 -2.33
C LYS A 98 10.20 11.46 -1.42
N GLU A 99 10.24 10.53 -0.47
CA GLU A 99 11.39 10.32 0.41
C GLU A 99 12.56 9.64 -0.32
N LEU A 100 12.27 8.73 -1.26
CA LEU A 100 13.28 7.98 -2.00
C LEU A 100 13.87 8.76 -3.19
N ILE A 101 13.07 9.60 -3.85
CA ILE A 101 13.48 10.35 -5.05
C ILE A 101 14.25 11.60 -4.60
N PRO A 102 15.54 11.73 -4.95
CA PRO A 102 16.31 12.92 -4.62
C PRO A 102 15.79 14.14 -5.39
N ARG A 103 15.95 15.32 -4.78
CA ARG A 103 15.61 16.60 -5.42
C ARG A 103 16.48 16.81 -6.66
N GLN A 104 15.86 17.20 -7.77
CA GLN A 104 16.54 17.50 -9.03
C GLN A 104 16.48 19.00 -9.34
N GLN A 105 17.03 19.45 -10.48
CA GLN A 105 16.98 20.85 -10.92
C GLN A 105 15.57 21.31 -11.36
N PHE A 106 14.59 20.40 -11.40
CA PHE A 106 13.20 20.66 -11.73
C PHE A 106 12.26 20.06 -10.69
N ASP A 107 11.02 20.57 -10.65
CA ASP A 107 9.96 20.03 -9.80
C ASP A 107 9.52 18.67 -10.35
N ILE A 108 9.53 17.63 -9.52
CA ILE A 108 9.05 16.29 -9.88
C ILE A 108 7.66 16.10 -9.27
N ALA A 109 6.65 15.95 -10.12
CA ALA A 109 5.30 15.64 -9.70
C ALA A 109 5.11 14.12 -9.61
N ILE A 110 4.82 13.62 -8.41
CA ILE A 110 4.48 12.22 -8.14
C ILE A 110 2.97 12.17 -7.94
N GLN A 111 2.28 11.39 -8.74
CA GLN A 111 0.82 11.29 -8.72
C GLN A 111 0.41 9.83 -8.62
N SER A 112 -0.70 9.59 -7.95
CA SER A 112 -1.41 8.31 -8.07
C SER A 112 -2.80 8.56 -8.63
N ALA A 113 -3.24 7.67 -9.52
CA ALA A 113 -4.48 7.80 -10.25
C ALA A 113 -5.24 6.46 -10.26
N ILE A 114 -6.55 6.57 -10.41
CA ILE A 114 -7.43 5.45 -10.71
C ILE A 114 -8.10 5.77 -12.04
N GLY A 115 -7.65 5.10 -13.10
CA GLY A 115 -8.01 5.48 -14.47
C GLY A 115 -7.60 6.94 -14.76
N SER A 116 -8.55 7.78 -15.16
CA SER A 116 -8.30 9.20 -15.46
C SER A 116 -8.29 10.11 -14.24
N LYS A 117 -8.74 9.63 -13.07
CA LYS A 117 -8.86 10.47 -11.87
C LYS A 117 -7.61 10.40 -11.01
N ILE A 118 -6.95 11.54 -10.80
CA ILE A 118 -5.85 11.67 -9.85
C ILE A 118 -6.44 11.65 -8.43
N ILE A 119 -5.96 10.73 -7.59
CA ILE A 119 -6.43 10.57 -6.21
C ILE A 119 -5.48 11.18 -5.18
N SER A 120 -4.17 11.16 -5.43
CA SER A 120 -3.17 11.80 -4.58
C SER A 120 -2.03 12.39 -5.41
N ARG A 121 -1.44 13.48 -4.92
CA ARG A 121 -0.32 14.16 -5.56
C ARG A 121 0.68 14.63 -4.51
N GLU A 122 1.94 14.36 -4.75
CA GLU A 122 3.09 14.88 -4.01
C GLU A 122 4.07 15.52 -5.00
N THR A 123 4.78 16.55 -4.56
CA THR A 123 5.79 17.23 -5.41
C THR A 123 7.13 17.26 -4.69
N VAL A 124 8.16 16.74 -5.34
CA VAL A 124 9.56 16.93 -4.92
C VAL A 124 10.02 18.25 -5.52
N LYS A 125 10.38 19.20 -4.64
CA LYS A 125 10.77 20.55 -5.06
C LYS A 125 12.15 20.57 -5.71
N ALA A 126 12.30 21.37 -6.75
CA ALA A 126 13.57 21.63 -7.40
C ALA A 126 14.61 22.17 -6.41
N VAL A 127 15.87 21.81 -6.62
CA VAL A 127 17.01 22.45 -5.97
C VAL A 127 17.10 23.88 -6.49
N ARG A 128 17.20 24.86 -5.60
CA ARG A 128 17.39 26.26 -5.98
C ARG A 128 18.83 26.66 -5.75
N LYS A 129 19.42 27.31 -6.75
CA LYS A 129 20.67 28.06 -6.59
C LYS A 129 20.31 29.51 -6.30
N ASP A 130 20.98 30.13 -5.33
CA ASP A 130 20.85 31.56 -5.08
C ASP A 130 21.53 32.35 -6.21
N VAL A 131 20.75 32.66 -7.24
CA VAL A 131 21.22 33.39 -8.43
C VAL A 131 21.50 34.87 -8.13
N THR A 132 20.87 35.45 -7.10
CA THR A 132 21.03 36.86 -6.70
C THR A 132 22.24 37.12 -5.81
N ALA A 133 22.93 36.08 -5.34
CA ALA A 133 24.02 36.21 -4.37
C ALA A 133 25.22 37.05 -4.86
N ARG A 134 25.38 37.21 -6.18
CA ARG A 134 26.47 38.01 -6.80
C ARG A 134 25.97 39.17 -7.66
N CYS A 135 24.68 39.49 -7.60
CA CYS A 135 24.08 40.58 -8.38
C CYS A 135 24.08 41.94 -7.65
N TYR A 136 24.63 41.99 -6.43
CA TYR A 136 24.92 43.24 -5.72
C TYR A 136 26.39 43.60 -5.96
N GLY A 137 26.62 44.42 -6.99
CA GLY A 137 27.90 45.03 -7.37
C GLY A 137 27.62 46.36 -8.06
#